data_AF-A0A9D6VCK4-F1
#
_entry.id   AF-A0A9D6VCK4-F1
#
_cell.length_a   1.000
_cell.length_b   1.000
_cell.length_c   1.000
_cell.angle_alpha   90.00
_cell.angle_beta   90.00
_cell.angle_gamma   90.00
#
_symmetry.space_group_name_H-M   'P 1'
#
loop_
_entity.id
_entity.type
_entity.pdbx_description
1 polymer ?
#
loop_
_entity_poly.entity_id
_entity_poly.type
_entity_poly.pdbx_seq_one_letter_code
_entity_poly.pdbx_strand_id
1 'polypeptide(L)'
;MTPLQLAVCVLTVSLLFPSSWVWTKEILPREPDLATRIDELYDHEARLFLMLYSLHGDGKIDYVTGRLVREYTRSSYGNPVYQTEVYPLFYWWNHTMYNDPEQDGVNGNERVYQENVEFDLSRYKPCAFNGQPC
;
A
#
# COMPACT_ATOMS: atom_id res chain seq x y z
N MET A 1 -41.70 -53.57 -25.46
CA MET A 1 -41.84 -52.44 -24.54
C MET A 1 -40.44 -51.90 -24.26
N THR A 2 -40.12 -50.76 -24.87
CA THR A 2 -38.98 -49.83 -24.58
C THR A 2 -39.12 -49.24 -23.17
N PRO A 3 -38.11 -48.57 -22.54
CA PRO A 3 -37.05 -47.72 -23.14
C PRO A 3 -35.61 -47.96 -22.59
N LEU A 4 -34.54 -48.11 -23.37
CA LEU A 4 -33.72 -47.14 -24.15
C LEU A 4 -33.76 -45.67 -23.67
N GLN A 5 -32.56 -45.13 -23.39
CA GLN A 5 -32.20 -43.70 -23.24
C GLN A 5 -32.37 -43.10 -21.84
N LEU A 6 -31.29 -43.08 -21.03
CA LEU A 6 -31.10 -42.08 -19.96
C LEU A 6 -29.66 -42.04 -19.39
N ALA A 7 -28.65 -42.45 -20.14
CA ALA A 7 -27.27 -42.58 -19.60
C ALA A 7 -26.21 -41.71 -20.31
N VAL A 8 -26.60 -40.71 -21.11
CA VAL A 8 -25.62 -39.94 -21.92
C VAL A 8 -25.56 -38.44 -21.59
N CYS A 9 -26.42 -37.91 -20.72
CA CYS A 9 -26.53 -36.44 -20.56
C CYS A 9 -25.74 -35.80 -19.41
N VAL A 10 -24.89 -36.51 -18.66
CA VAL A 10 -24.22 -35.92 -17.47
C VAL A 10 -22.78 -35.44 -17.73
N LEU A 11 -22.21 -35.71 -18.92
CA LEU A 11 -20.78 -35.44 -19.20
C LEU A 11 -20.51 -34.27 -20.17
N THR A 12 -21.50 -33.42 -20.43
CA THR A 12 -21.38 -32.31 -21.40
C THR A 12 -21.46 -30.91 -20.80
N VAL A 13 -21.61 -30.75 -19.47
CA VAL A 13 -21.74 -29.43 -18.80
C VAL A 13 -20.47 -29.08 -18.01
N SER A 14 -19.30 -29.25 -18.61
CA SER A 14 -18.02 -28.85 -17.99
C SER A 14 -17.22 -27.84 -18.83
N LEU A 15 -17.77 -27.41 -19.98
CA LEU A 15 -17.07 -26.58 -20.98
C LEU A 15 -17.58 -25.14 -21.07
N LEU A 16 -18.41 -24.67 -20.13
CA LEU A 16 -19.01 -23.33 -20.16
C LEU A 16 -18.68 -22.48 -18.93
N PHE A 17 -17.50 -22.66 -18.33
CA PHE A 17 -16.93 -21.62 -17.48
C PHE A 17 -15.90 -20.86 -18.31
N PRO A 18 -16.25 -19.69 -18.90
CA PRO A 18 -15.23 -18.73 -19.27
C PRO A 18 -14.64 -18.21 -17.97
N SER A 19 -13.65 -18.89 -17.42
CA SER A 19 -12.73 -18.29 -16.48
C SER A 19 -11.78 -17.38 -17.26
N SER A 20 -12.31 -16.40 -17.99
CA SER A 20 -11.56 -15.20 -18.28
C SER A 20 -11.52 -14.41 -16.98
N TRP A 21 -10.67 -14.87 -16.06
CA TRP A 21 -10.15 -14.03 -14.99
C TRP A 21 -9.32 -12.97 -15.71
N VAL A 22 -10.01 -11.94 -16.21
CA VAL A 22 -9.36 -10.72 -16.68
C VAL A 22 -8.75 -10.14 -15.42
N TRP A 23 -7.49 -10.47 -15.18
CA TRP A 23 -6.68 -9.82 -14.17
C TRP A 23 -6.48 -8.40 -14.68
N THR A 24 -7.44 -7.51 -14.37
CA THR A 24 -7.20 -6.08 -14.47
C THR A 24 -6.04 -5.82 -13.54
N LYS A 25 -4.87 -5.52 -14.11
CA LYS A 25 -3.73 -5.04 -13.35
C LYS A 25 -4.22 -3.78 -12.66
N GLU A 26 -4.55 -3.89 -11.38
CA GLU A 26 -5.11 -2.77 -10.64
C GLU A 26 -4.06 -1.66 -10.64
N ILE A 27 -4.52 -0.48 -11.05
CA ILE A 27 -3.67 0.69 -11.18
C ILE A 27 -3.50 1.27 -9.77
N LEU A 28 -2.25 1.56 -9.38
CA LEU A 28 -1.95 2.24 -8.12
C LEU A 28 -2.84 3.50 -8.01
N PRO A 29 -3.70 3.60 -6.98
CA PRO A 29 -4.52 4.78 -6.84
C PRO A 29 -3.67 5.98 -6.42
N ARG A 30 -4.18 7.17 -6.77
CA ARG A 30 -3.57 8.44 -6.34
C ARG A 30 -3.41 8.52 -4.83
N GLU A 31 -2.47 9.36 -4.40
CA GLU A 31 -2.25 9.59 -2.99
C GLU A 31 -3.56 10.02 -2.29
N PRO A 32 -3.93 9.37 -1.17
CA PRO A 32 -5.16 9.65 -0.45
C PRO A 32 -5.17 11.00 0.26
N ASP A 33 -6.37 11.49 0.58
CA ASP A 33 -6.55 12.69 1.40
C ASP A 33 -6.10 12.46 2.85
N LEU A 34 -5.59 13.52 3.50
CA LEU A 34 -5.15 13.47 4.89
C LEU A 34 -6.24 13.05 5.88
N ALA A 35 -7.53 13.22 5.55
CA ALA A 35 -8.64 12.74 6.37
C ALA A 35 -8.70 11.21 6.49
N THR A 36 -8.10 10.48 5.56
CA THR A 36 -8.01 9.00 5.61
C THR A 36 -6.76 8.50 6.33
N ARG A 37 -5.87 9.40 6.73
CA ARG A 37 -4.64 9.07 7.45
C ARG A 37 -4.97 8.72 8.89
N ILE A 38 -4.55 7.53 9.31
CA ILE A 38 -4.82 7.01 10.65
C ILE A 38 -3.60 7.10 11.56
N ASP A 39 -2.39 7.15 11.00
CA ASP A 39 -1.15 7.23 11.78
C ASP A 39 0.03 7.75 10.93
N GLU A 40 1.11 8.12 11.61
CA GLU A 40 2.38 8.57 11.01
C GLU A 40 3.58 8.01 11.76
N LEU A 41 4.62 7.63 11.01
CA LEU A 41 5.83 7.03 11.57
C LEU A 41 7.06 7.66 10.96
N TYR A 42 7.98 8.13 11.80
CA TYR A 42 9.29 8.59 11.34
C TYR A 42 10.37 7.55 11.64
N ASP A 43 10.94 6.97 10.59
CA ASP A 43 12.16 6.18 10.67
C ASP A 43 13.38 7.10 10.60
N HIS A 44 14.10 7.21 11.71
CA HIS A 44 15.28 8.06 11.80
C HIS A 44 16.49 7.51 11.03
N GLU A 45 16.67 6.19 10.98
CA GLU A 45 17.82 5.57 10.33
C GLU A 45 17.73 5.74 8.81
N ALA A 46 16.55 5.51 8.25
CA ALA A 46 16.31 5.69 6.82
C ALA A 46 15.93 7.12 6.43
N ARG A 47 15.72 8.02 7.42
CA ARG A 47 15.13 9.36 7.24
C ARG A 47 13.82 9.31 6.43
N LEU A 48 12.98 8.33 6.73
CA LEU A 48 11.70 8.11 6.06
C LEU A 48 10.55 8.53 6.96
N PHE A 49 9.65 9.34 6.40
CA PHE A 49 8.38 9.68 7.01
C PHE A 49 7.27 8.90 6.30
N LEU A 50 6.65 8.00 7.06
CA LEU A 50 5.59 7.13 6.59
C LEU A 50 4.25 7.71 6.99
N MET A 51 3.32 7.75 6.03
CA MET A 51 1.92 8.07 6.29
C MET A 51 1.09 6.82 6.06
N LEU A 52 0.31 6.43 7.06
CA LEU A 52 -0.50 5.22 7.04
C LEU A 52 -1.97 5.60 6.90
N TYR A 53 -2.64 5.07 5.88
CA TYR A 53 -4.02 5.41 5.55
C TYR A 53 -4.93 4.19 5.68
N SER A 54 -6.20 4.46 5.97
CA SER A 54 -7.31 3.51 5.89
C SER A 54 -8.35 4.05 4.92
N LEU A 55 -8.28 3.62 3.67
CA LEU A 55 -9.17 4.04 2.59
C LEU A 55 -10.60 3.55 2.82
N HIS A 56 -10.76 2.38 3.43
CA HIS A 56 -12.07 1.83 3.78
C HIS A 56 -12.66 2.43 5.07
N GLY A 57 -11.88 3.19 5.83
CA GLY A 57 -12.32 3.80 7.09
C GLY A 57 -12.59 2.80 8.21
N ASP A 58 -12.06 1.57 8.11
CA ASP A 58 -12.20 0.52 9.12
C ASP A 58 -11.04 0.53 10.15
N GLY A 59 -10.13 1.50 10.02
CA GLY A 59 -8.98 1.67 10.91
C GLY A 59 -7.81 0.72 10.57
N LYS A 60 -7.91 -0.07 9.50
CA LYS A 60 -6.80 -0.90 9.02
C LYS A 60 -5.99 -0.18 7.96
N ILE A 61 -4.69 -0.42 7.98
CA ILE A 61 -3.75 0.11 7.01
C ILE A 61 -3.95 -0.63 5.69
N ASP A 62 -4.34 0.09 4.65
CA ASP A 62 -4.53 -0.45 3.29
C ASP A 62 -3.81 0.38 2.22
N TYR A 63 -3.22 1.52 2.60
CA TYR A 63 -2.35 2.34 1.77
C TYR A 63 -1.26 3.00 2.62
N VAL A 64 -0.03 3.02 2.12
CA VAL A 64 1.10 3.67 2.79
C VAL A 64 1.92 4.48 1.79
N THR A 65 2.36 5.66 2.19
CA THR A 65 3.40 6.42 1.49
C THR A 65 4.66 6.54 2.34
N GLY A 66 5.83 6.50 1.71
CA GLY A 66 7.11 6.78 2.36
C GLY A 66 7.80 7.97 1.69
N ARG A 67 8.00 9.06 2.43
CA ARG A 67 8.69 10.27 1.96
C ARG A 67 10.05 10.43 2.63
N LEU A 68 11.03 10.96 1.90
CA LEU A 68 12.31 11.35 2.50
C LEU A 68 12.12 12.62 3.35
N VAL A 69 12.79 12.67 4.50
CA VAL A 69 12.84 13.85 5.37
C VAL A 69 14.08 14.67 5.05
N ARG A 70 13.89 15.93 4.62
CA ARG A 70 14.95 16.91 4.35
C ARG A 70 15.51 17.51 5.63
N GLU A 71 14.62 17.95 6.51
CA GLU A 71 14.98 18.62 7.75
C GLU A 71 14.11 18.11 8.90
N TYR A 72 14.72 18.03 10.07
CA TYR A 72 14.07 17.71 11.34
C TYR A 72 14.27 18.88 12.29
N THR A 73 13.17 19.41 12.81
CA THR A 73 13.18 20.49 13.79
C THR A 73 12.24 20.17 14.95
N ARG A 74 12.28 20.99 16.01
CA ARG A 74 11.31 20.94 17.10
C ARG A 74 10.53 22.23 17.13
N SER A 75 9.22 22.11 17.31
CA SER A 75 8.35 23.26 17.57
C SER A 75 8.67 23.91 18.92
N SER A 76 8.08 25.07 19.18
CA SER A 76 8.18 25.76 20.47
C SER A 76 7.73 24.93 21.66
N TYR A 77 6.88 23.92 21.42
CA TYR A 77 6.36 23.00 22.45
C TYR A 77 7.17 21.69 22.54
N GLY A 78 8.29 21.59 21.80
CA GLY A 78 9.16 20.41 21.80
C GLY A 78 8.70 19.27 20.87
N ASN A 79 7.53 19.39 20.23
CA ASN A 79 7.05 18.40 19.27
C ASN A 79 7.94 18.39 18.02
N PRO A 80 8.26 17.21 17.47
CA PRO A 80 9.03 17.09 16.25
C PRO A 80 8.23 17.64 15.07
N VAL A 81 8.94 18.30 14.16
CA VAL A 81 8.40 18.81 12.91
C VAL A 81 9.32 18.31 11.81
N TYR A 82 8.77 17.50 10.92
CA TYR A 82 9.49 16.90 9.81
C TYR A 82 9.17 17.67 8.53
N GLN A 83 10.20 18.18 7.87
CA GLN A 83 10.07 18.72 6.52
C GLN A 83 10.37 17.59 5.53
N THR A 84 9.37 17.15 4.80
CA THR A 84 9.48 16.05 3.85
C THR A 84 9.67 16.56 2.42
N GLU A 85 10.14 15.66 1.54
CA GLU A 85 9.90 15.79 0.11
C GLU A 85 8.39 15.89 -0.18
N VAL A 86 8.05 16.55 -1.30
CA VAL A 86 6.65 16.71 -1.73
C VAL A 86 6.06 15.36 -2.10
N TYR A 87 6.79 14.59 -2.91
CA TYR A 87 6.33 13.31 -3.44
C TYR A 87 6.97 12.12 -2.72
N PRO A 88 6.22 11.03 -2.53
CA PRO A 88 6.74 9.79 -1.97
C PRO A 88 7.88 9.18 -2.80
N LEU A 89 8.78 8.47 -2.12
CA LEU A 89 9.77 7.58 -2.73
C LEU A 89 9.14 6.24 -3.10
N PHE A 90 8.15 5.80 -2.31
CA PHE A 90 7.45 4.55 -2.54
C PHE A 90 6.02 4.61 -2.01
N TYR A 91 5.21 3.69 -2.54
CA TYR A 91 3.86 3.41 -2.12
C TYR A 91 3.74 1.93 -1.74
N TRP A 92 2.90 1.61 -0.77
CA TRP A 92 2.41 0.25 -0.58
C TRP A 92 0.89 0.28 -0.64
N TRP A 93 0.34 -0.56 -1.52
CA TRP A 93 -1.11 -0.67 -1.73
C TRP A 93 -1.44 -2.05 -2.27
N ASN A 94 -2.56 -2.61 -1.82
CA ASN A 94 -3.04 -3.93 -2.24
C ASN A 94 -1.93 -5.00 -2.24
N HIS A 95 -1.23 -5.12 -1.11
CA HIS A 95 -0.13 -6.06 -0.90
C HIS A 95 1.03 -5.92 -1.91
N THR A 96 1.17 -4.74 -2.54
CA THR A 96 2.21 -4.47 -3.54
C THR A 96 2.96 -3.20 -3.18
N MET A 97 4.29 -3.29 -3.19
CA MET A 97 5.18 -2.15 -3.04
C MET A 97 5.53 -1.60 -4.42
N TYR A 98 5.36 -0.30 -4.59
CA TYR A 98 5.71 0.46 -5.79
C TYR A 98 6.79 1.47 -5.46
N ASN A 99 7.83 1.54 -6.28
CA ASN A 99 8.82 2.61 -6.26
C ASN A 99 8.40 3.72 -7.23
N ASP A 100 8.55 4.96 -6.81
CA ASP A 100 8.43 6.16 -7.65
C ASP A 100 9.85 6.63 -8.02
N PRO A 101 10.36 6.30 -9.22
CA PRO A 101 11.74 6.60 -9.59
C PRO A 101 11.96 8.09 -9.84
N GLU A 102 10.92 8.81 -10.28
CA GLU A 102 10.98 10.22 -10.65
C GLU A 102 10.56 11.13 -9.50
N GLN A 103 9.95 10.56 -8.46
CA GLN A 103 9.41 11.26 -7.30
C GLN A 103 8.50 12.41 -7.72
N ASP A 104 7.55 12.09 -8.61
CA ASP A 104 6.62 13.05 -9.18
C ASP A 104 5.15 12.71 -8.90
N GLY A 105 4.93 11.74 -8.01
CA GLY A 105 3.60 11.37 -7.57
C GLY A 105 2.94 10.37 -8.53
N VAL A 106 1.84 9.76 -8.07
CA VAL A 106 1.14 8.72 -8.86
C VAL A 106 0.69 9.24 -10.23
N ASN A 107 1.41 8.85 -11.27
CA ASN A 107 1.15 9.24 -12.66
C ASN A 107 1.25 8.08 -13.67
N GLY A 108 1.61 6.88 -13.21
CA GLY A 108 1.69 5.66 -14.01
C GLY A 108 3.10 5.28 -14.46
N ASN A 109 4.14 6.05 -14.11
CA ASN A 109 5.54 5.67 -14.27
C ASN A 109 6.06 4.78 -13.12
N GLU A 110 5.25 4.55 -12.08
CA GLU A 110 5.66 3.83 -10.88
C GLU A 110 5.96 2.36 -11.20
N ARG A 111 7.01 1.84 -10.54
CA ARG A 111 7.52 0.49 -10.79
C ARG A 111 7.16 -0.41 -9.65
N VAL A 112 6.60 -1.57 -9.96
CA VAL A 112 6.42 -2.64 -8.97
C VAL A 112 7.80 -3.06 -8.47
N TYR A 113 8.04 -2.90 -7.18
CA TYR A 113 9.25 -3.35 -6.49
C TYR A 113 9.05 -4.78 -5.97
N GLN A 114 7.91 -5.04 -5.32
CA GLN A 114 7.60 -6.34 -4.75
C GLN A 114 6.08 -6.54 -4.64
N GLU A 115 5.59 -7.71 -5.07
CA GLU A 115 4.17 -8.11 -4.95
C GLU A 115 3.98 -9.11 -3.80
N ASN A 116 2.73 -9.27 -3.35
CA ASN A 116 2.31 -10.21 -2.31
C ASN A 116 3.07 -10.03 -0.98
N VAL A 117 3.26 -8.77 -0.59
CA VAL A 117 3.97 -8.39 0.64
C VAL A 117 3.00 -7.71 1.61
N GLU A 118 2.95 -8.23 2.83
CA GLU A 118 2.26 -7.55 3.94
C GLU A 118 3.08 -6.35 4.42
N PHE A 119 2.39 -5.28 4.79
CA PHE A 119 3.05 -4.13 5.38
C PHE A 119 3.42 -4.43 6.84
N ASP A 120 4.71 -4.56 7.10
CA ASP A 120 5.24 -4.82 8.43
C ASP A 120 5.83 -3.54 9.03
N LEU A 121 5.05 -2.90 9.92
CA LEU A 121 5.44 -1.71 10.64
C LEU A 121 6.67 -1.90 11.54
N SER A 122 6.90 -3.12 12.03
CA SER A 122 7.99 -3.40 12.98
C SER A 122 9.38 -3.29 12.36
N ARG A 123 9.45 -3.22 11.03
CA ARG A 123 10.70 -3.03 10.27
C ARG A 123 11.28 -1.63 10.39
N TYR A 124 10.43 -0.66 10.71
CA TYR A 124 10.83 0.73 10.80
C TYR A 124 11.21 1.09 12.24
N LYS A 125 12.18 2.00 12.38
CA LYS A 125 12.74 2.36 13.70
C LYS A 125 12.26 3.74 14.14
N PRO A 126 11.08 3.84 14.77
CA PRO A 126 10.64 5.10 15.36
C PRO A 126 11.53 5.50 16.53
N CYS A 127 11.87 6.78 16.62
CA CYS A 127 12.42 7.32 17.85
C CYS A 127 11.28 7.41 18.88
N ALA A 128 11.39 6.67 19.99
CA ALA A 128 10.45 6.80 21.09
C ALA A 128 10.51 8.22 21.65
N PHE A 129 9.37 8.91 21.65
CA PHE A 129 9.19 10.19 22.31
C PHE A 129 9.47 10.01 23.81
N ASN A 130 10.66 10.42 24.28
CA ASN A 130 11.03 10.78 25.67
C ASN A 130 12.55 10.82 25.89
N GLY A 131 13.31 11.45 24.99
CA GLY A 131 14.72 11.73 25.23
C GLY A 131 15.65 10.51 25.28
N GLN A 132 15.18 9.34 24.86
CA GLN A 132 16.09 8.23 24.54
C GLN A 132 16.81 8.56 23.23
N PRO A 133 18.13 8.35 23.15
CA PRO A 133 18.85 8.52 21.90
C PRO A 133 18.33 7.52 20.86
N CYS A 134 18.05 8.05 19.67
CA CYS A 134 18.41 7.36 18.45
C CYS A 134 19.93 7.60 18.25
#